data_AF-A0A3D1PMU8-F1
#
_entry.id   AF-A0A3D1PMU8-F1
#
_cell.length_a   1.000
_cell.length_b   1.000
_cell.length_c   1.000
_cell.angle_alpha   90.00
_cell.angle_beta   90.00
_cell.angle_gamma   90.00
#
_symmetry.space_group_name_H-M   'P 1'
#
loop_
_entity.id
_entity.type
_entity.pdbx_description
1 polymer ?
#
loop_
_entity_poly.entity_id
_entity_poly.type
_entity_poly.pdbx_seq_one_letter_code
_entity_poly.pdbx_strand_id
1 'polypeptide(L)'
;LSFGAAVELAVAMPLSWLPLISDYTREAEKPFAATLASTVTYGVVSCWMYLIGMGAAIYTGQSDIAQILLQAGLGVVGLLIVVFSTVTTTFLDAWSAGISAETIAPKFKGKQVALIVTVIGTVGAIVFPMDDITDFLYLIGSVFAPMIAVQIADAFILHSDASAKELSASRMIIWLVGFVIYRILMNIDFVLGNTLPDML
;
A
#
# COMPACT_ATOMS: atom_id res chain seq x y z
N LEU A 1 11.09 13.00 -12.76
CA LEU A 1 10.65 11.58 -12.73
C LEU A 1 10.53 11.09 -14.16
N SER A 2 11.05 9.91 -14.49
CA SER A 2 10.71 9.23 -15.74
C SER A 2 9.25 8.74 -15.67
N PHE A 3 8.66 8.39 -16.81
CA PHE A 3 7.31 7.81 -16.83
C PHE A 3 7.27 6.50 -16.04
N GLY A 4 8.27 5.63 -16.20
CA GLY A 4 8.38 4.37 -15.47
C GLY A 4 8.45 4.55 -13.95
N ALA A 5 9.23 5.51 -13.47
CA ALA A 5 9.30 5.85 -12.05
C ALA A 5 7.97 6.39 -11.50
N ALA A 6 7.24 7.20 -12.30
CA ALA A 6 5.92 7.69 -11.91
C ALA A 6 4.88 6.56 -11.83
N VAL A 7 4.92 5.61 -12.77
CA VAL A 7 4.09 4.39 -12.74
C VAL A 7 4.43 3.57 -11.50
N GLU A 8 5.71 3.38 -11.20
CA GLU A 8 6.14 2.60 -10.04
C GLU A 8 5.64 3.20 -8.72
N LEU A 9 5.77 4.52 -8.55
CA LEU A 9 5.24 5.20 -7.36
C LEU A 9 3.72 5.09 -7.26
N ALA A 10 3.00 5.14 -8.38
CA ALA A 10 1.56 4.98 -8.41
C ALA A 10 1.12 3.55 -8.03
N VAL A 11 1.95 2.53 -8.30
CA VAL A 11 1.68 1.11 -8.02
C VAL A 11 2.11 0.71 -6.60
N ALA A 12 3.19 1.28 -6.06
CA ALA A 12 3.72 0.96 -4.73
C ALA A 12 2.68 1.19 -3.61
N MET A 13 1.90 2.27 -3.71
CA MET A 13 0.85 2.59 -2.74
C MET A 13 -0.24 1.49 -2.67
N PRO A 14 -0.96 1.17 -3.77
CA PRO A 14 -1.96 0.10 -3.78
C PRO A 14 -1.41 -1.27 -3.38
N LEU A 15 -0.16 -1.60 -3.76
CA LEU A 15 0.47 -2.88 -3.40
C LEU A 15 0.54 -3.10 -1.89
N SER A 16 0.84 -2.04 -1.13
CA SER A 16 0.95 -2.12 0.33
C SER A 16 -0.38 -2.38 1.04
N TRP A 17 -1.51 -2.15 0.37
CA TRP A 17 -2.85 -2.33 0.90
C TRP A 17 -3.42 -3.73 0.61
N LEU A 18 -2.70 -4.58 -0.11
CA LEU A 18 -3.19 -5.91 -0.48
C LEU A 18 -3.46 -6.86 0.70
N PRO A 19 -2.66 -6.86 1.78
CA PRO A 19 -3.02 -7.59 3.00
C PRO A 19 -4.30 -7.03 3.63
N LEU A 20 -4.43 -5.71 3.71
CA LEU A 20 -5.59 -5.03 4.30
C LEU A 20 -6.88 -5.40 3.54
N ILE A 21 -6.90 -5.29 2.22
CA ILE A 21 -8.11 -5.64 1.44
C ILE A 21 -8.45 -7.12 1.58
N SER A 22 -7.45 -7.98 1.77
CA SER A 22 -7.67 -9.42 2.03
C SER A 22 -8.40 -9.64 3.36
N ASP A 23 -8.07 -8.89 4.42
CA ASP A 23 -8.78 -8.94 5.71
C ASP A 23 -10.27 -8.60 5.56
N TYR A 24 -10.59 -7.58 4.77
CA TYR A 24 -11.97 -7.11 4.55
C TYR A 24 -12.77 -7.99 3.57
N THR A 25 -12.10 -8.63 2.61
CA THR A 25 -12.76 -9.46 1.59
C THR A 25 -12.83 -10.94 1.95
N ARG A 26 -12.14 -11.38 3.03
CA ARG A 26 -12.11 -12.78 3.49
C ARG A 26 -13.48 -13.40 3.71
N GLU A 27 -14.44 -12.61 4.18
CA GLU A 27 -15.80 -13.07 4.52
C GLU A 27 -16.83 -12.75 3.41
N ALA A 28 -16.37 -12.30 2.24
CA ALA A 28 -17.25 -11.99 1.12
C ALA A 28 -17.89 -13.26 0.53
N GLU A 29 -19.22 -13.28 0.42
CA GLU A 29 -19.98 -14.40 -0.18
C GLU A 29 -19.57 -14.68 -1.64
N LYS A 30 -19.17 -13.64 -2.37
CA LYS A 30 -18.76 -13.69 -3.79
C LYS A 30 -17.38 -13.06 -3.95
N PRO A 31 -16.29 -13.80 -3.69
CA PRO A 31 -14.93 -13.23 -3.60
C PRO A 31 -14.45 -12.60 -4.92
N PHE A 32 -14.74 -13.23 -6.07
CA PHE A 32 -14.37 -12.66 -7.38
C PHE A 32 -15.12 -11.35 -7.67
N ALA A 33 -16.43 -11.31 -7.42
CA ALA A 33 -17.23 -10.12 -7.66
C ALA A 33 -16.84 -8.97 -6.72
N ALA A 34 -16.57 -9.28 -5.44
CA ALA A 34 -16.10 -8.30 -4.47
C ALA A 34 -14.73 -7.71 -4.86
N THR A 35 -13.80 -8.56 -5.27
CA THR A 35 -12.46 -8.13 -5.74
C THR A 35 -12.56 -7.28 -6.99
N LEU A 36 -13.34 -7.72 -8.00
CA LEU A 36 -13.51 -6.97 -9.25
C LEU A 36 -14.14 -5.60 -9.01
N ALA A 37 -15.19 -5.53 -8.19
CA ALA A 37 -15.82 -4.27 -7.84
C ALA A 37 -14.84 -3.33 -7.13
N SER A 38 -14.07 -3.85 -6.15
CA SER A 38 -13.05 -3.08 -5.45
C SER A 38 -11.99 -2.53 -6.40
N THR A 39 -11.41 -3.36 -7.28
CA THR A 39 -10.39 -2.97 -8.25
C THR A 39 -10.90 -1.90 -9.22
N VAL A 40 -12.11 -2.08 -9.78
CA VAL A 40 -12.69 -1.12 -10.73
C VAL A 40 -13.01 0.20 -10.05
N THR A 41 -13.67 0.17 -8.89
CA THR A 41 -14.00 1.37 -8.14
C THR A 41 -12.74 2.12 -7.72
N TYR A 42 -11.74 1.43 -7.17
CA TYR A 42 -10.48 2.03 -6.77
C TYR A 42 -9.75 2.65 -7.96
N GLY A 43 -9.67 1.95 -9.10
CA GLY A 43 -9.02 2.47 -10.31
C GLY A 43 -9.68 3.74 -10.83
N VAL A 44 -11.01 3.74 -10.96
CA VAL A 44 -11.77 4.91 -11.46
C VAL A 44 -11.65 6.10 -10.51
N VAL A 45 -11.85 5.86 -9.21
CA VAL A 45 -11.77 6.93 -8.20
C VAL A 45 -10.34 7.48 -8.09
N SER A 46 -9.32 6.62 -8.17
CA SER A 46 -7.91 7.06 -8.15
C SER A 46 -7.57 7.93 -9.34
N CYS A 47 -7.97 7.53 -10.56
CA CYS A 47 -7.80 8.35 -11.76
C CYS A 47 -8.47 9.73 -11.59
N TRP A 48 -9.68 9.76 -11.04
CA TRP A 48 -10.40 11.01 -10.76
C TRP A 48 -9.68 11.89 -9.72
N MET A 49 -9.18 11.29 -8.64
CA MET A 49 -8.40 12.00 -7.60
C MET A 49 -7.09 12.56 -8.16
N TYR A 50 -6.35 11.80 -8.98
CA TYR A 50 -5.14 12.29 -9.64
C TYR A 50 -5.43 13.48 -10.55
N LEU A 51 -6.52 13.43 -11.33
CA LEU A 51 -6.92 14.54 -12.20
C LEU A 51 -7.22 15.82 -11.42
N ILE A 52 -7.97 15.72 -10.31
CA ILE A 52 -8.28 16.88 -9.47
C ILE A 52 -7.03 17.41 -8.78
N GLY A 53 -6.21 16.53 -8.20
CA GLY A 53 -4.97 16.92 -7.52
C GLY A 53 -4.00 17.62 -8.47
N MET A 54 -3.79 17.06 -9.67
CA MET A 54 -2.98 17.67 -10.71
C MET A 54 -3.56 19.02 -11.17
N GLY A 55 -4.87 19.09 -11.41
CA GLY A 55 -5.52 20.34 -11.81
C GLY A 55 -5.38 21.44 -10.76
N ALA A 56 -5.55 21.11 -9.48
CA ALA A 56 -5.41 22.03 -8.37
C ALA A 56 -3.97 22.51 -8.19
N ALA A 57 -2.98 21.60 -8.34
CA ALA A 57 -1.56 21.96 -8.28
C ALA A 57 -1.15 22.89 -9.43
N ILE A 58 -1.60 22.61 -10.66
CA ILE A 58 -1.34 23.48 -11.83
C ILE A 58 -1.98 24.85 -11.65
N TYR A 59 -3.22 24.91 -11.15
CA TYR A 59 -3.96 26.16 -10.98
C TYR A 59 -3.34 27.07 -9.90
N THR A 60 -2.92 26.49 -8.77
CA THR A 60 -2.36 27.23 -7.63
C THR A 60 -0.85 27.45 -7.74
N GLY A 61 -0.16 26.70 -8.61
CA GLY A 61 1.30 26.67 -8.69
C GLY A 61 1.98 26.07 -7.46
N GLN A 62 1.22 25.36 -6.60
CA GLN A 62 1.69 24.76 -5.36
C GLN A 62 1.64 23.24 -5.44
N SER A 63 2.58 22.56 -4.77
CA SER A 63 2.54 21.11 -4.54
C SER A 63 2.02 20.75 -3.14
N ASP A 64 2.06 21.70 -2.21
CA ASP A 64 1.59 21.50 -0.84
C ASP A 64 0.06 21.51 -0.77
N ILE A 65 -0.52 20.43 -0.25
CA ILE A 65 -1.98 20.25 -0.20
C ILE A 65 -2.66 21.29 0.68
N ALA A 66 -2.04 21.74 1.77
CA ALA A 66 -2.60 22.76 2.65
C ALA A 66 -2.64 24.12 1.95
N GLN A 67 -1.58 24.48 1.21
CA GLN A 67 -1.54 25.68 0.39
C GLN A 67 -2.57 25.64 -0.75
N ILE A 68 -2.71 24.49 -1.41
CA ILE A 68 -3.72 24.28 -2.46
C ILE A 68 -5.12 24.51 -1.90
N LEU A 69 -5.45 23.90 -0.75
CA LEU A 69 -6.77 24.04 -0.11
C LEU A 69 -7.03 25.47 0.38
N LEU A 70 -5.99 26.15 0.90
CA LEU A 70 -6.09 27.56 1.30
C LEU A 70 -6.41 28.47 0.11
N GLN A 71 -5.68 28.33 -0.99
CA GLN A 71 -5.91 29.13 -2.21
C GLN A 71 -7.25 28.80 -2.89
N ALA A 72 -7.72 27.55 -2.79
CA ALA A 72 -9.05 27.15 -3.26
C ALA A 72 -10.20 27.69 -2.39
N GLY A 73 -9.92 28.43 -1.31
CA GLY A 73 -10.91 28.99 -0.40
C GLY A 73 -11.49 27.98 0.59
N LEU A 74 -10.92 26.77 0.67
CA LEU A 74 -11.38 25.71 1.57
C LEU A 74 -10.83 25.87 3.00
N GLY A 75 -9.78 26.68 3.20
CA GLY A 75 -9.33 27.15 4.51
C GLY A 75 -9.32 26.08 5.62
N VAL A 76 -9.92 26.41 6.76
CA VAL A 76 -10.04 25.51 7.92
C VAL A 76 -10.88 24.27 7.60
N VAL A 77 -11.91 24.39 6.75
CA VAL A 77 -12.80 23.27 6.41
C VAL A 77 -12.05 22.20 5.62
N GLY A 78 -11.21 22.60 4.66
CA GLY A 78 -10.35 21.69 3.90
C GLY A 78 -9.37 20.94 4.82
N LEU A 79 -8.75 21.64 5.76
CA LEU A 79 -7.87 21.02 6.76
C LEU A 79 -8.61 20.00 7.63
N LEU A 80 -9.82 20.33 8.10
CA LEU A 80 -10.63 19.40 8.90
C LEU A 80 -11.00 18.14 8.10
N ILE A 81 -11.38 18.29 6.82
CA ILE A 81 -11.66 17.15 5.93
C ILE A 81 -10.44 16.24 5.82
N VAL A 82 -9.25 16.82 5.61
CA VAL A 82 -7.99 16.05 5.52
C VAL A 82 -7.70 15.32 6.83
N VAL A 83 -7.85 15.99 7.99
CA VAL A 83 -7.62 15.39 9.31
C VAL A 83 -8.58 14.24 9.57
N PHE A 84 -9.88 14.42 9.35
CA PHE A 84 -10.85 13.33 9.58
C PHE A 84 -10.65 12.16 8.62
N SER A 85 -10.32 12.46 7.35
CA SER A 85 -10.00 11.43 6.37
C SER A 85 -8.77 10.62 6.79
N THR A 86 -7.70 11.29 7.23
CA THR A 86 -6.45 10.62 7.63
C THR A 86 -6.62 9.80 8.92
N VAL A 87 -7.37 10.30 9.90
CA VAL A 87 -7.69 9.53 11.13
C VAL A 87 -8.46 8.25 10.79
N THR A 88 -9.43 8.33 9.88
CA THR A 88 -10.23 7.16 9.49
C THR A 88 -9.37 6.11 8.80
N THR A 89 -8.49 6.53 7.88
CA THR A 89 -7.59 5.60 7.18
C THR A 89 -6.55 4.98 8.11
N THR A 90 -5.84 5.79 8.91
CA THR A 90 -4.80 5.28 9.84
C THR A 90 -5.36 4.35 10.92
N PHE A 91 -6.64 4.51 11.29
CA PHE A 91 -7.32 3.56 12.17
C PHE A 91 -7.42 2.16 11.53
N LEU A 92 -7.73 2.06 10.23
CA LEU A 92 -7.84 0.78 9.53
C LEU A 92 -6.49 0.05 9.51
N ASP A 93 -5.41 0.78 9.25
CA ASP A 93 -4.04 0.22 9.22
C ASP A 93 -3.62 -0.31 10.59
N ALA A 94 -3.83 0.49 11.65
CA ALA A 94 -3.51 0.08 13.02
C ALA A 94 -4.36 -1.12 13.46
N TRP A 95 -5.63 -1.15 13.05
CA TRP A 95 -6.55 -2.25 13.36
C TRP A 95 -6.15 -3.55 12.66
N SER A 96 -5.80 -3.51 11.36
CA SER A 96 -5.32 -4.69 10.63
C SER A 96 -4.01 -5.23 11.21
N ALA A 97 -3.09 -4.35 11.64
CA ALA A 97 -1.90 -4.77 12.38
C ALA A 97 -2.25 -5.48 13.70
N GLY A 98 -3.28 -5.01 14.40
CA GLY A 98 -3.82 -5.65 15.60
C GLY A 98 -4.40 -7.04 15.35
N ILE A 99 -5.25 -7.21 14.34
CA ILE A 99 -5.83 -8.51 13.94
C ILE A 99 -4.75 -9.49 13.49
N SER A 100 -3.79 -9.01 12.70
CA SER A 100 -2.65 -9.82 12.24
C SER A 100 -1.84 -10.35 13.42
N ALA A 101 -1.60 -9.52 14.44
CA ALA A 101 -0.88 -9.94 15.64
C ALA A 101 -1.66 -10.94 16.50
N GLU A 102 -2.99 -10.79 16.65
CA GLU A 102 -3.83 -11.79 17.32
C GLU A 102 -3.79 -13.15 16.61
N THR A 103 -3.74 -13.13 15.28
CA THR A 103 -3.68 -14.34 14.45
C THR A 103 -2.35 -15.07 14.59
N ILE A 104 -1.23 -14.33 14.62
CA ILE A 104 0.13 -14.92 14.74
C ILE A 104 0.43 -15.33 16.19
N ALA A 105 0.07 -14.48 17.15
CA ALA A 105 0.40 -14.64 18.55
C ALA A 105 -0.84 -14.37 19.42
N PRO A 106 -1.70 -15.38 19.64
CA PRO A 106 -2.98 -15.24 20.36
C PRO A 106 -2.87 -14.74 21.80
N LYS A 107 -1.65 -14.64 22.34
CA LYS A 107 -1.36 -14.11 23.67
C LYS A 107 -1.47 -12.58 23.74
N PHE A 108 -1.35 -11.88 22.62
CA PHE A 108 -1.45 -10.43 22.57
C PHE A 108 -2.88 -10.01 22.21
N LYS A 109 -3.39 -8.98 22.88
CA LYS A 109 -4.69 -8.38 22.52
C LYS A 109 -4.47 -7.42 21.35
N GLY A 110 -5.21 -7.59 20.27
CA GLY A 110 -5.10 -6.81 19.03
C GLY A 110 -5.27 -5.32 19.27
N LYS A 111 -6.17 -4.93 20.20
CA LYS A 111 -6.31 -3.53 20.63
C LYS A 111 -5.04 -2.94 21.26
N GLN A 112 -4.28 -3.73 22.03
CA GLN A 112 -3.02 -3.27 22.61
C GLN A 112 -1.95 -3.13 21.54
N VAL A 113 -1.88 -4.08 20.60
CA VAL A 113 -0.94 -4.02 19.47
C VAL A 113 -1.26 -2.83 18.57
N ALA A 114 -2.52 -2.61 18.22
CA ALA A 114 -2.96 -1.46 17.44
C ALA A 114 -2.50 -0.14 18.07
N LEU A 115 -2.68 0.02 19.39
CA LEU A 115 -2.22 1.20 20.11
C LEU A 115 -0.69 1.37 20.05
N ILE A 116 0.06 0.29 20.22
CA ILE A 116 1.53 0.30 20.14
C ILE A 116 1.98 0.71 18.72
N VAL A 117 1.36 0.14 17.69
CA VAL A 117 1.65 0.47 16.29
C VAL A 117 1.33 1.93 15.99
N THR A 118 0.21 2.47 16.51
CA THR A 118 -0.10 3.91 16.38
C THR A 118 0.97 4.78 17.01
N VAL A 119 1.47 4.44 18.21
CA VAL A 119 2.54 5.20 18.87
C VAL A 119 3.83 5.13 18.09
N ILE A 120 4.23 3.94 17.63
CA ILE A 120 5.43 3.75 16.80
C ILE A 120 5.32 4.54 15.50
N GLY A 121 4.18 4.46 14.82
CA GLY A 121 3.91 5.22 13.59
C GLY A 121 3.96 6.73 13.83
N THR A 122 3.41 7.20 14.95
CA THR A 122 3.47 8.63 15.35
C THR A 122 4.90 9.09 15.57
N VAL A 123 5.71 8.31 16.32
CA VAL A 123 7.12 8.61 16.52
C VAL A 123 7.89 8.57 15.21
N GLY A 124 7.61 7.58 14.35
CA GLY A 124 8.17 7.46 13.01
C GLY A 124 7.91 8.72 12.17
N ALA A 125 6.67 9.19 12.14
CA ALA A 125 6.28 10.40 11.41
C ALA A 125 6.95 11.69 11.93
N ILE A 126 7.35 11.74 13.20
CA ILE A 126 8.08 12.88 13.78
C ILE A 126 9.58 12.83 13.40
N VAL A 127 10.15 11.63 13.29
CA VAL A 127 11.59 11.43 13.07
C VAL A 127 11.95 11.37 11.59
N PHE A 128 11.08 10.81 10.75
CA PHE A 128 11.32 10.68 9.32
C PHE A 128 10.96 11.97 8.56
N PRO A 129 11.80 12.39 7.59
CA PRO A 129 11.47 13.48 6.69
C PRO A 129 10.31 13.06 5.77
N MET A 130 9.12 13.57 6.04
CA MET A 130 7.91 13.25 5.27
C MET A 130 7.82 14.00 3.94
N ASP A 131 8.76 14.92 3.67
CA ASP A 131 8.83 15.70 2.43
C ASP A 131 9.23 14.83 1.21
N ASP A 132 10.01 13.77 1.43
CA ASP A 132 10.37 12.78 0.41
C ASP A 132 10.32 11.35 0.96
N ILE A 133 9.20 10.68 0.70
CA ILE A 133 8.96 9.28 1.08
C ILE A 133 9.18 8.31 -0.08
N THR A 134 9.75 8.77 -1.19
CA THR A 134 9.90 8.00 -2.43
C THR A 134 10.67 6.69 -2.21
N ASP A 135 11.82 6.77 -1.53
CA ASP A 135 12.64 5.58 -1.23
C ASP A 135 11.94 4.58 -0.31
N PHE A 136 11.09 5.08 0.58
CA PHE A 136 10.28 4.25 1.45
C PHE A 136 9.17 3.53 0.66
N LEU A 137 8.52 4.23 -0.27
CA LEU A 137 7.55 3.62 -1.19
C LEU A 137 8.19 2.54 -2.06
N TYR A 138 9.39 2.78 -2.59
CA TYR A 138 10.14 1.77 -3.33
C TYR A 138 10.56 0.58 -2.47
N LEU A 139 10.92 0.82 -1.20
CA LEU A 139 11.20 -0.27 -0.26
C LEU A 139 9.96 -1.15 -0.05
N ILE A 140 8.81 -0.54 0.18
CA ILE A 140 7.54 -1.24 0.31
C ILE A 140 7.23 -2.03 -0.98
N GLY A 141 7.34 -1.40 -2.14
CA GLY A 141 7.15 -2.05 -3.45
C GLY A 141 8.01 -3.31 -3.58
N SER A 142 9.31 -3.20 -3.25
CA SER A 142 10.26 -4.31 -3.32
C SER A 142 9.95 -5.48 -2.39
N VAL A 143 9.22 -5.23 -1.29
CA VAL A 143 8.83 -6.28 -0.34
C VAL A 143 7.53 -6.94 -0.77
N PHE A 144 6.53 -6.14 -1.14
CA PHE A 144 5.18 -6.64 -1.39
C PHE A 144 5.03 -7.25 -2.78
N ALA A 145 5.60 -6.66 -3.83
CA ALA A 145 5.49 -7.19 -5.20
C ALA A 145 5.90 -8.67 -5.32
N PRO A 146 7.10 -9.10 -4.87
CA PRO A 146 7.48 -10.50 -4.95
C PRO A 146 6.68 -11.39 -3.98
N MET A 147 6.22 -10.83 -2.85
CA MET A 147 5.41 -11.58 -1.88
C MET A 147 4.05 -11.96 -2.47
N ILE A 148 3.44 -11.04 -3.22
CA ILE A 148 2.15 -11.27 -3.88
C ILE A 148 2.33 -12.19 -5.08
N ALA A 149 3.41 -12.05 -5.85
CA ALA A 149 3.70 -12.95 -6.96
C ALA A 149 3.78 -14.41 -6.50
N VAL A 150 4.50 -14.67 -5.38
CA VAL A 150 4.58 -16.02 -4.78
C VAL A 150 3.20 -16.50 -4.32
N GLN A 151 2.40 -15.66 -3.67
CA GLN A 151 1.06 -16.03 -3.22
C GLN A 151 0.12 -16.37 -4.37
N ILE A 152 0.14 -15.58 -5.46
CA ILE A 152 -0.66 -15.84 -6.66
C ILE A 152 -0.23 -17.16 -7.30
N ALA A 153 1.07 -17.39 -7.44
CA ALA A 153 1.60 -18.63 -8.00
C ALA A 153 1.23 -19.85 -7.16
N ASP A 154 1.36 -19.78 -5.84
CA ASP A 154 0.97 -20.85 -4.94
C ASP A 154 -0.53 -21.16 -5.02
N ALA A 155 -1.38 -20.13 -5.04
CA ALA A 155 -2.84 -20.29 -5.00
C ALA A 155 -3.43 -20.75 -6.35
N PHE A 156 -3.03 -20.14 -7.46
CA PHE A 156 -3.68 -20.31 -8.76
C PHE A 156 -2.91 -21.19 -9.75
N ILE A 157 -1.59 -21.31 -9.63
CA ILE A 157 -0.78 -22.12 -10.54
C ILE A 157 -0.50 -23.47 -9.89
N LEU A 158 0.13 -23.45 -8.71
CA LEU A 158 0.58 -24.66 -8.01
C LEU A 158 -0.56 -25.35 -7.24
N HIS A 159 -1.69 -24.66 -7.03
CA HIS A 159 -2.84 -25.13 -6.25
C HIS A 159 -2.40 -25.73 -4.90
N SER A 160 -1.41 -25.08 -4.27
CA SER A 160 -0.79 -25.59 -3.05
C SER A 160 -1.78 -25.49 -1.89
N ASP A 161 -1.96 -26.58 -1.17
CA ASP A 161 -2.88 -26.66 -0.05
C ASP A 161 -2.39 -25.75 1.10
N ALA A 162 -3.09 -24.62 1.31
CA ALA A 162 -2.74 -23.62 2.30
C ALA A 162 -2.80 -24.16 3.75
N SER A 163 -3.47 -25.29 3.95
CA SER A 163 -3.58 -25.95 5.26
C SER A 163 -2.33 -26.73 5.68
N ALA A 164 -1.42 -27.04 4.74
CA ALA A 164 -0.48 -28.14 4.93
C ALA A 164 0.98 -27.77 5.27
N LYS A 165 1.40 -26.49 5.22
CA LYS A 165 2.81 -26.14 5.53
C LYS A 165 2.99 -24.81 6.26
N GLU A 166 3.53 -24.91 7.48
CA GLU A 166 4.30 -23.85 8.13
C GLU A 166 5.37 -23.31 7.16
N LEU A 167 5.58 -21.98 7.18
CA LEU A 167 6.70 -21.24 6.57
C LEU A 167 7.66 -22.09 5.72
N SER A 168 7.33 -22.30 4.45
CA SER A 168 8.21 -23.03 3.53
C SER A 168 9.46 -22.20 3.26
N ALA A 169 10.62 -22.70 3.68
CA ALA A 169 11.91 -22.05 3.42
C ALA A 169 12.13 -21.76 1.92
N SER A 170 11.60 -22.61 1.03
CA SER A 170 11.64 -22.37 -0.41
C SER A 170 10.90 -21.10 -0.82
N ARG A 171 9.72 -20.83 -0.25
CA ARG A 171 8.93 -19.62 -0.55
C ARG A 171 9.62 -18.37 -0.05
N MET A 172 10.23 -18.43 1.13
CA MET A 172 11.04 -17.33 1.66
C MET A 172 12.26 -17.03 0.78
N ILE A 173 12.93 -18.06 0.27
CA ILE A 173 14.09 -17.88 -0.62
C ILE A 173 13.64 -17.23 -1.93
N ILE A 174 12.55 -17.71 -2.54
CA ILE A 174 12.02 -17.12 -3.78
C ILE A 174 11.63 -15.66 -3.55
N TRP A 175 10.97 -15.36 -2.43
CA TRP A 175 10.62 -13.99 -2.04
C TRP A 175 11.87 -13.12 -1.86
N LEU A 176 12.90 -13.60 -1.16
CA LEU A 176 14.17 -12.86 -0.98
C LEU A 176 14.87 -12.61 -2.32
N VAL A 177 14.85 -13.59 -3.23
CA VAL A 177 15.41 -13.44 -4.57
C VAL A 177 14.65 -12.37 -5.35
N GLY A 178 13.32 -12.40 -5.33
CA GLY A 178 12.48 -11.33 -5.93
C GLY A 178 12.77 -9.96 -5.32
N PHE A 179 12.85 -9.85 -3.99
CA PHE A 179 13.24 -8.60 -3.33
C PHE A 179 14.59 -8.06 -3.85
N VAL A 180 15.61 -8.92 -3.97
CA VAL A 180 16.92 -8.51 -4.50
C VAL A 180 16.83 -8.11 -5.98
N ILE A 181 16.09 -8.88 -6.80
CA ILE A 181 15.88 -8.58 -8.22
C ILE A 181 15.18 -7.23 -8.37
N TYR A 182 14.07 -7.00 -7.68
CA TYR A 182 13.38 -5.71 -7.66
C TYR A 182 14.36 -4.57 -7.34
N ARG A 183 15.18 -4.71 -6.29
CA ARG A 183 16.15 -3.67 -5.91
C ARG A 183 17.23 -3.43 -6.97
N ILE A 184 17.61 -4.46 -7.72
CA ILE A 184 18.52 -4.32 -8.87
C ILE A 184 17.80 -3.63 -10.04
N LEU A 185 16.56 -4.04 -10.35
CA LEU A 185 15.73 -3.50 -11.41
C LEU A 185 15.44 -2.02 -11.23
N MET A 186 15.37 -1.51 -9.99
CA MET A 186 15.26 -0.07 -9.73
C MET A 186 16.39 0.78 -10.35
N ASN A 187 17.54 0.19 -10.67
CA ASN A 187 18.63 0.89 -11.38
C ASN A 187 18.43 0.92 -12.90
N ILE A 188 17.37 0.30 -13.40
CA ILE A 188 17.02 0.19 -14.82
C ILE A 188 15.70 0.93 -15.03
N ASP A 189 15.68 1.91 -15.94
CA ASP A 189 14.48 2.70 -16.22
C ASP A 189 13.52 1.93 -17.14
N PHE A 190 12.70 1.06 -16.55
CA PHE A 190 11.65 0.32 -17.26
C PHE A 190 10.42 1.19 -17.51
N VAL A 191 9.95 1.22 -18.76
CA VAL A 191 8.80 2.05 -19.18
C VAL A 191 7.51 1.71 -18.42
N LEU A 192 7.34 0.46 -17.98
CA LEU A 192 6.14 -0.02 -17.27
C LEU A 192 6.32 -0.07 -15.74
N GLY A 193 7.43 0.47 -15.21
CA GLY A 193 7.82 0.26 -13.82
C GLY A 193 8.55 -1.07 -13.60
N ASN A 194 9.09 -1.25 -12.40
CA ASN A 194 9.91 -2.39 -11.98
C ASN A 194 9.08 -3.51 -11.33
N THR A 195 7.89 -3.18 -10.81
CA THR A 195 6.95 -4.17 -10.26
C THR A 195 6.58 -5.23 -11.30
N LEU A 196 6.25 -4.84 -12.53
CA LEU A 196 5.78 -5.78 -13.57
C LEU A 196 6.85 -6.81 -13.96
N PRO A 197 8.09 -6.42 -14.29
CA PRO A 197 9.17 -7.37 -14.56
C PRO A 197 9.55 -8.26 -13.38
N ASP A 198 9.42 -7.78 -12.14
CA ASP A 198 9.75 -8.56 -10.93
C ASP A 198 8.72 -9.67 -10.63
N MET A 199 7.46 -9.42 -10.97
CA MET A 199 6.37 -10.38 -10.73
C MET A 199 6.27 -11.51 -11.78
N LEU A 200 6.98 -11.39 -12.91
CA LEU A 200 6.94 -12.34 -14.04
C LEU A 200 8.08 -13.36 -13.98
#